data_AF-A0A2M9J1M9-F1
#
_entry.id   AF-A0A2M9J1M9-F1
#
_cell.length_a   1.000
_cell.length_b   1.000
_cell.length_c   1.000
_cell.angle_alpha   90.00
_cell.angle_beta   90.00
_cell.angle_gamma   90.00
#
_symmetry.space_group_name_H-M   'P 1'
#
loop_
_entity.id
_entity.type
_entity.pdbx_description
1 polymer ?
#
loop_
_entity_poly.entity_id
_entity_poly.type
_entity_poly.pdbx_seq_one_letter_code
_entity_poly.pdbx_strand_id
1 'polypeptide(L)'
;MSSVNTITEYQFSFTINSETGENDGGFLLTSLAGVNDEIALGIVQAFNAQPWPHGVVNPMSVTKQDLENRVYTTNMNAVPPDFS
;
A
#
# COMPACT_ATOMS: atom_id res chain seq x y z
N MET A 1 -9.80 -10.66 -23.90
CA MET A 1 -10.48 -9.50 -23.28
C MET A 1 -9.58 -9.02 -22.14
N SER A 2 -9.35 -7.71 -22.01
CA SER A 2 -8.57 -7.14 -20.90
C SER A 2 -9.47 -6.21 -20.07
N SER A 3 -9.40 -6.31 -18.75
CA SER A 3 -10.01 -5.35 -17.84
C SER A 3 -8.91 -4.54 -17.16
N VAL A 4 -9.11 -3.23 -17.05
CA VAL A 4 -8.29 -2.35 -16.21
C VAL A 4 -9.13 -2.03 -14.98
N ASN A 5 -8.63 -2.39 -13.81
CA ASN A 5 -9.21 -1.98 -12.54
C ASN A 5 -8.25 -1.00 -11.88
N THR A 6 -8.73 0.20 -11.56
CA THR A 6 -7.96 1.18 -10.79
C THR A 6 -8.13 0.89 -9.30
N ILE A 7 -7.00 0.73 -8.62
CA ILE A 7 -6.93 0.53 -7.17
C ILE A 7 -6.15 1.70 -6.61
N THR A 8 -6.66 2.34 -5.56
CA THR A 8 -5.87 3.35 -4.85
C THR A 8 -5.06 2.65 -3.76
N GLU A 9 -3.76 2.90 -3.73
CA GLU A 9 -2.85 2.45 -2.68
C GLU A 9 -2.53 3.61 -1.74
N TYR A 10 -2.50 3.30 -0.45
CA TYR A 10 -2.11 4.18 0.64
C TYR A 10 -0.87 3.59 1.31
N GLN A 11 0.27 4.25 1.14
CA GLN A 11 1.53 3.86 1.76
C GLN A 11 1.77 4.67 3.02
N PHE A 12 1.72 3.99 4.17
CA PHE A 12 1.98 4.57 5.47
C PHE A 12 3.45 4.35 5.83
N SER A 13 4.13 5.42 6.23
CA SER A 13 5.54 5.40 6.59
C SER A 13 5.76 6.18 7.87
N PHE A 14 6.60 5.64 8.76
CA PHE A 14 7.00 6.28 10.00
C PHE A 14 8.44 5.89 10.34
N THR A 15 9.09 6.72 11.14
CA THR A 15 10.46 6.48 11.60
C THR A 15 10.50 6.62 13.12
N ILE A 16 11.08 5.64 13.79
CA ILE A 16 11.26 5.63 15.24
C ILE A 16 12.73 5.90 15.55
N ASN A 17 13.01 7.02 16.19
CA ASN A 17 14.32 7.34 16.74
C ASN A 17 14.41 6.84 18.18
N SER A 18 14.88 5.61 18.34
CA SER A 18 15.04 4.95 19.64
C SER A 18 16.47 5.09 20.17
N GLU A 19 16.69 4.75 21.44
CA GLU A 19 18.04 4.67 22.03
C GLU A 19 18.94 3.64 21.31
N THR A 20 18.33 2.65 20.66
CA THR A 20 19.02 1.62 19.88
C THR A 20 19.29 2.01 18.41
N GLY A 21 18.84 3.20 17.99
CA GLY A 21 18.98 3.70 16.63
C GLY A 21 17.66 4.07 15.95
N GLU A 22 17.78 4.52 14.70
CA GLU A 22 16.69 4.86 13.79
C GLU A 22 16.13 3.60 13.14
N ASN A 23 14.83 3.39 13.25
CA ASN A 23 14.12 2.27 12.62
C ASN A 23 12.97 2.80 11.77
N ASP A 24 13.01 2.53 10.47
CA ASP A 24 11.91 2.80 9.56
C ASP A 24 10.87 1.68 9.62
N GLY A 25 9.60 2.08 9.65
CA GLY A 25 8.46 1.19 9.60
C GLY A 25 7.40 1.70 8.64
N GLY A 26 6.57 0.78 8.14
CA GLY A 26 5.51 1.14 7.23
C GLY A 26 4.67 -0.05 6.81
N PHE A 27 3.53 0.26 6.19
CA PHE A 27 2.62 -0.73 5.64
C PHE A 27 1.80 -0.14 4.49
N LEU A 28 1.24 -1.02 3.67
CA LEU A 28 0.42 -0.66 2.52
C LEU A 28 -1.01 -1.11 2.78
N LEU A 29 -1.97 -0.23 2.50
CA LEU A 29 -3.38 -0.59 2.39
C LEU A 29 -3.92 -0.13 1.04
N THR A 30 -5.00 -0.75 0.58
CA THR A 30 -5.58 -0.43 -0.73
C THR A 30 -7.09 -0.22 -0.64
N SER A 31 -7.65 0.43 -1.66
CA SER A 31 -9.10 0.59 -1.79
C SER A 31 -9.85 -0.73 -1.93
N LEU A 32 -9.18 -1.82 -2.33
CA LEU A 32 -9.76 -3.16 -2.31
C LEU A 32 -10.07 -3.66 -0.89
N ALA A 33 -9.29 -3.22 0.10
CA ALA A 33 -9.54 -3.51 1.52
C ALA A 33 -10.58 -2.54 2.14
N GLY A 34 -11.22 -1.70 1.33
CA GLY A 34 -12.20 -0.70 1.78
C GLY A 34 -11.57 0.60 2.30
N VAL A 35 -10.26 0.81 2.13
CA VAL A 35 -9.58 2.03 2.59
C VAL A 35 -9.89 3.21 1.67
N ASN A 36 -10.26 4.32 2.27
CA ASN A 36 -10.48 5.61 1.63
C ASN A 36 -9.65 6.71 2.33
N ASP A 37 -9.75 7.95 1.85
CA ASP A 37 -8.98 9.08 2.38
C ASP A 37 -9.27 9.35 3.86
N GLU A 38 -10.52 9.19 4.31
CA GLU A 38 -10.92 9.40 5.70
C GLU A 38 -10.31 8.35 6.64
N ILE A 39 -10.32 7.08 6.22
CA ILE A 39 -9.70 5.98 6.96
C ILE A 39 -8.19 6.18 7.01
N ALA A 40 -7.57 6.52 5.88
CA ALA A 40 -6.12 6.77 5.82
C ALA A 40 -5.71 7.94 6.74
N LEU A 41 -6.45 9.04 6.72
CA LEU A 41 -6.21 10.17 7.61
C LEU A 41 -6.42 9.78 9.08
N GLY A 42 -7.48 9.03 9.38
CA GLY A 42 -7.78 8.55 10.72
C GLY A 42 -6.67 7.67 11.30
N ILE A 43 -6.06 6.80 10.48
CA ILE A 43 -4.92 5.97 10.87
C ILE A 43 -3.71 6.85 11.23
N VAL A 44 -3.36 7.82 10.37
CA VAL A 44 -2.24 8.75 10.62
C VAL A 44 -2.45 9.53 11.92
N GLN A 45 -3.67 10.05 12.13
CA GLN A 45 -4.02 10.79 13.34
C GLN A 45 -3.95 9.91 14.59
N ALA A 46 -4.52 8.70 14.53
CA ALA A 46 -4.50 7.76 15.64
C ALA A 46 -3.07 7.37 16.02
N PHE A 47 -2.23 7.07 15.02
CA PHE A 47 -0.82 6.72 15.24
C PHE A 47 -0.03 7.88 15.87
N ASN A 48 -0.19 9.09 15.34
CA ASN A 48 0.52 10.27 15.84
C ASN A 48 0.02 10.74 17.22
N ALA A 49 -1.19 10.35 17.62
CA ALA A 49 -1.73 10.64 18.95
C ALA A 49 -1.30 9.63 20.03
N GLN A 50 -0.74 8.48 19.66
CA GLN A 50 -0.30 7.48 20.63
C GLN A 50 0.98 7.94 21.36
N PRO A 51 1.03 7.89 22.69
CA PRO A 51 2.27 8.09 23.43
C PRO A 51 3.17 6.87 23.25
N TRP A 52 4.36 7.08 22.68
CA TRP A 52 5.34 6.02 22.48
C TRP A 52 6.13 5.76 23.76
N PRO A 53 6.26 4.50 24.20
CA PRO A 53 6.89 4.18 25.48
C PRO A 53 8.39 4.52 25.51
N HIS A 54 9.07 4.48 24.35
CA HIS A 54 10.48 4.85 24.20
C HIS A 54 10.74 5.47 22.83
N GLY A 55 11.70 6.41 22.76
CA GLY A 55 12.13 7.07 21.53
C GLY A 55 11.28 8.28 21.13
N VAL A 56 11.74 8.99 20.11
CA VAL A 56 11.00 10.06 19.42
C VAL A 56 10.50 9.48 18.10
N VAL A 57 9.18 9.43 17.92
CA VAL A 57 8.59 8.99 16.65
C VAL A 57 8.36 10.19 15.77
N ASN A 58 8.96 10.18 14.58
CA ASN A 58 8.64 11.16 13.55
C ASN A 58 7.18 10.95 13.14
N PRO A 59 6.40 12.03 12.92
CA PRO A 59 5.01 11.90 12.52
C PRO A 59 4.86 10.97 11.31
N MET A 60 3.96 10.00 11.43
CA MET A 60 3.59 9.14 10.32
C MET A 60 3.09 10.00 9.16
N SER A 61 3.49 9.63 7.95
CA SER A 61 2.98 10.19 6.71
C SER A 61 2.27 9.11 5.89
N VAL A 62 1.37 9.55 5.01
CA VAL A 62 0.70 8.67 4.04
C VAL A 62 0.88 9.23 2.64
N THR A 63 1.34 8.39 1.72
CA THR A 63 1.39 8.68 0.28
C THR A 63 0.24 7.96 -0.40
N LYS A 64 -0.52 8.67 -1.24
CA LYS A 64 -1.63 8.13 -2.02
C LYS A 64 -1.21 8.02 -3.48
N GLN A 65 -1.45 6.85 -4.09
CA GLN A 65 -1.21 6.65 -5.52
C GLN A 65 -2.27 5.75 -6.15
N ASP A 66 -2.60 6.01 -7.42
CA ASP A 66 -3.48 5.14 -8.20
C ASP A 66 -2.65 4.08 -8.93
N LEU A 67 -3.03 2.82 -8.77
CA LEU A 67 -2.46 1.66 -9.44
C LEU A 67 -3.44 1.14 -10.48
N GLU A 68 -2.99 1.06 -11.73
CA GLU A 68 -3.72 0.37 -12.79
C GLU A 68 -3.38 -1.12 -12.75
N ASN A 69 -4.31 -1.95 -12.27
CA ASN A 69 -4.14 -3.39 -12.33
C ASN A 69 -4.77 -3.93 -13.62
N ARG A 70 -3.91 -4.34 -14.57
CA ARG A 70 -4.32 -4.81 -15.88
C ARG A 70 -4.38 -6.34 -15.90
N VAL A 71 -5.59 -6.88 -16.03
CA VAL A 71 -5.81 -8.33 -16.13
C VAL A 71 -5.98 -8.71 -17.59
N TYR A 72 -5.15 -9.65 -18.04
CA TYR A 72 -5.23 -10.23 -19.39
C TYR A 72 -5.92 -11.59 -19.32
N THR A 73 -7.03 -11.73 -20.06
CA THR A 73 -7.63 -13.06 -20.30
C THR A 73 -7.33 -13.47 -21.74
N THR A 74 -6.55 -14.53 -21.89
CA THR A 74 -6.27 -15.18 -23.17
C THR A 74 -6.80 -16.61 -23.15
N ASN A 75 -7.36 -17.08 -24.27
CA ASN A 75 -7.71 -18.49 -24.45
C ASN A 75 -6.44 -19.24 -24.82
N MET A 76 -5.89 -20.05 -23.90
CA MET A 76 -4.72 -20.89 -24.18
C MET A 76 -5.02 -22.10 -25.11
N ASN A 77 -6.21 -22.17 -25.71
CA ASN A 77 -6.59 -23.22 -26.67
C ASN A 77 -6.13 -22.92 -28.11
N ALA A 78 -5.22 -21.96 -28.31
CA ALA A 78 -4.52 -21.84 -29.57
C ALA A 78 -3.64 -23.09 -29.72
N VAL A 79 -4.01 -23.96 -30.67
CA VAL A 79 -3.25 -25.14 -31.08
C VAL A 79 -1.75 -24.79 -31.14
N PRO A 80 -0.85 -25.55 -30.50
CA PRO A 80 0.59 -25.30 -30.59
C PRO A 80 1.03 -25.26 -32.06
N PRO A 81 1.92 -24.34 -32.46
CA PRO A 81 2.42 -24.32 -33.83
C PRO A 81 3.13 -25.63 -34.16
N ASP A 82 2.75 -26.23 -35.28
CA ASP A 82 3.39 -27.42 -35.83
C ASP A 82 4.75 -27.03 -36.44
N PHE A 83 5.79 -27.80 -36.11
CA PHE A 83 7.15 -27.62 -36.63
C PHE A 83 7.60 -28.81 -37.49
N SER A 84 6.64 -29.61 -38.00
CA SER A 84 6.89 -30.68 -38.97
C SER A 84 7.47 -30.16 -40.29
#